data_AF-A0ABD5S545-F1
#
_entry.id   AF-A0ABD5S545-F1
#
_cell.length_a   1.000
_cell.length_b   1.000
_cell.length_c   1.000
_cell.angle_alpha   90.00
_cell.angle_beta   90.00
_cell.angle_gamma   90.00
#
_symmetry.space_group_name_H-M   'P 1'
#
loop_
_entity.id
_entity.type
_entity.pdbx_description
1 polymer ?
#
loop_
_entity_poly.entity_id
_entity_poly.type
_entity_poly.pdbx_seq_one_letter_code
_entity_poly.pdbx_strand_id
1 'polypeptide(L)'
;LVDLDVELLAAVDVDLDRAAVASEVEEWLDGLARESVENDLYTDRLVFNRSYLVDREDETAFEDAVADLEDAYEGATVQQSGPFAPYSFVDIQIGAQ
;
A
#
# COMPACT_ATOMS: atom_id res chain seq x y z
N LEU A 1 -10.43 -6.64 11.36
CA LEU A 1 -9.49 -6.62 10.24
C LEU A 1 -10.20 -6.18 8.98
N VAL A 2 -9.58 -5.24 8.28
CA VAL A 2 -9.98 -4.73 6.96
C VAL A 2 -8.76 -4.78 6.04
N ASP A 3 -9.00 -4.90 4.74
CA ASP A 3 -7.98 -4.81 3.69
C ASP A 3 -7.94 -3.40 3.13
N LEU A 4 -6.74 -2.81 3.05
CA LEU A 4 -6.51 -1.51 2.43
C LEU A 4 -5.35 -1.62 1.45
N ASP A 5 -5.60 -1.28 0.20
CA ASP A 5 -4.55 -1.21 -0.83
C ASP A 5 -3.97 0.19 -0.89
N VAL A 6 -2.64 0.28 -0.90
CA VAL A 6 -1.89 1.54 -1.05
C VAL A 6 -1.00 1.45 -2.28
N GLU A 7 -1.15 2.43 -3.17
CA GLU A 7 -0.40 2.52 -4.42
C GLU A 7 0.25 3.90 -4.54
N LEU A 8 1.54 3.94 -4.92
CA LEU A 8 2.22 5.21 -5.25
C LEU A 8 2.59 5.20 -6.73
N LEU A 9 2.08 6.20 -7.45
CA LEU A 9 2.34 6.40 -8.86
C LEU A 9 3.21 7.64 -9.04
N ALA A 10 4.44 7.49 -9.52
CA ALA A 10 5.30 8.60 -9.86
C ALA A 10 4.61 9.56 -10.84
N ALA A 11 4.77 10.86 -10.58
CA ALA A 11 4.32 11.91 -11.49
C ALA A 11 5.00 11.78 -12.86
N VAL A 12 4.42 12.42 -13.87
CA VAL A 12 4.98 12.38 -15.23
C VAL A 12 6.36 13.04 -15.20
N ASP A 13 7.34 12.40 -15.84
CA ASP A 13 8.75 12.83 -15.90
C ASP A 13 9.47 12.90 -14.53
N VAL A 14 8.92 12.25 -13.49
CA VAL A 14 9.59 12.07 -12.20
C VAL A 14 10.11 10.63 -12.09
N ASP A 15 11.40 10.49 -11.80
CA ASP A 15 12.04 9.21 -11.52
C ASP A 15 12.17 9.06 -10.00
N LEU A 16 11.49 8.05 -9.44
CA LEU A 16 11.57 7.70 -8.03
C LEU A 16 12.26 6.34 -7.89
N ASP A 17 13.22 6.24 -6.98
CA ASP A 17 13.87 4.97 -6.67
C ASP A 17 12.89 4.07 -5.93
N ARG A 18 12.44 3.00 -6.61
CA ARG A 18 11.40 2.10 -6.08
C ARG A 18 11.79 1.45 -4.76
N ALA A 19 13.08 1.11 -4.59
CA ALA A 19 13.55 0.44 -3.38
C ALA A 19 13.57 1.41 -2.18
N ALA A 20 13.99 2.66 -2.41
CA ALA A 20 13.91 3.71 -1.41
C ALA A 20 12.46 4.02 -1.04
N VAL A 21 11.59 4.24 -2.03
CA VAL A 21 10.15 4.48 -1.80
C VAL A 21 9.53 3.34 -1.01
N ALA A 22 9.75 2.08 -1.42
CA ALA A 22 9.20 0.93 -0.71
C ALA A 22 9.68 0.89 0.75
N SER A 23 11.00 1.02 0.98
CA SER A 23 11.54 1.00 2.35
C SER A 23 11.00 2.12 3.22
N GLU A 24 10.82 3.33 2.68
CA GLU A 24 10.31 4.48 3.44
C GLU A 24 8.81 4.34 3.73
N VAL A 25 8.01 3.93 2.75
CA VAL A 25 6.56 3.71 2.92
C VAL A 25 6.28 2.55 3.87
N GLU A 26 7.07 1.47 3.80
CA GLU A 26 6.99 0.35 4.73
C GLU A 26 7.28 0.78 6.16
N GLU A 27 8.38 1.52 6.40
CA GLU A 27 8.70 2.04 7.74
C GLU A 27 7.58 2.92 8.30
N TRP A 28 6.91 3.66 7.42
CA TRP A 28 5.80 4.54 7.77
C TRP A 28 4.52 3.77 8.16
N LEU A 29 4.11 2.79 7.35
CA LEU A 29 2.79 2.17 7.45
C LEU A 29 2.77 0.83 8.20
N ASP A 30 3.87 0.06 8.21
CA ASP A 30 3.89 -1.29 8.80
C ASP A 30 3.61 -1.27 10.31
N GLY A 31 3.92 -0.17 11.00
CA GLY A 31 3.60 -0.01 12.43
C GLY A 31 2.11 0.10 12.76
N LEU A 32 1.28 0.42 11.76
CA LEU A 32 -0.19 0.57 11.87
C LEU A 32 -0.94 -0.63 11.29
N ALA A 33 -0.23 -1.56 10.65
CA ALA A 33 -0.81 -2.75 10.06
C ALA A 33 -0.42 -4.01 10.85
N ARG A 34 -1.28 -5.01 10.79
CA ARG A 34 -1.03 -6.33 11.37
C ARG A 34 -0.14 -7.18 10.46
N GLU A 35 -0.34 -7.03 9.16
CA GLU A 35 0.36 -7.74 8.10
C GLU A 35 0.30 -6.90 6.82
N SER A 36 1.25 -7.10 5.90
CA SER A 36 1.24 -6.49 4.59
C SER A 36 1.70 -7.48 3.51
N VAL A 37 1.16 -7.33 2.30
CA VAL A 37 1.46 -8.20 1.14
C VAL A 37 1.85 -7.35 -0.05
N GLU A 38 3.08 -7.53 -0.54
CA GLU A 38 3.55 -6.90 -1.76
C GLU A 38 2.78 -7.41 -2.98
N ASN A 39 2.35 -6.47 -3.83
CA ASN A 39 1.64 -6.75 -5.07
C ASN A 39 2.49 -6.39 -6.29
N ASP A 40 2.13 -6.97 -7.44
CA ASP A 40 2.82 -6.70 -8.70
C ASP A 40 2.74 -5.21 -9.11
N LEU A 41 3.86 -4.67 -9.56
CA LEU A 41 3.93 -3.35 -10.20
C LEU A 41 3.56 -3.49 -11.68
N TYR A 42 2.32 -3.16 -12.03
CA TYR A 42 1.77 -3.39 -13.38
C TYR A 42 2.04 -2.26 -14.39
N THR A 43 2.71 -1.18 -13.98
CA THR A 43 3.09 -0.06 -14.86
C THR A 43 4.41 0.57 -14.41
N ASP A 44 5.17 1.14 -15.35
CA ASP A 44 6.49 1.73 -15.07
C ASP A 44 6.44 2.87 -14.05
N ARG A 45 5.31 3.59 -14.01
CA ARG A 45 5.07 4.70 -13.08
C ARG A 45 4.62 4.24 -11.70
N LEU A 46 4.15 3.01 -11.55
CA LEU A 46 3.73 2.48 -10.25
C LEU A 46 5.00 2.01 -9.52
N VAL A 47 5.36 2.75 -8.49
CA VAL A 47 6.61 2.55 -7.76
C VAL A 47 6.40 1.82 -6.43
N PHE A 48 5.15 1.73 -5.98
CA PHE A 48 4.74 0.99 -4.80
C PHE A 48 3.32 0.44 -4.99
N ASN A 49 3.09 -0.80 -4.59
CA ASN A 49 1.77 -1.44 -4.58
C ASN A 49 1.74 -2.52 -3.49
N ARG A 50 0.95 -2.31 -2.44
CA ARG A 50 0.90 -3.22 -1.30
C ARG A 50 -0.48 -3.19 -0.65
N SER A 51 -0.94 -4.36 -0.25
CA SER A 51 -2.13 -4.51 0.60
C SER A 51 -1.72 -4.52 2.06
N TYR A 52 -2.54 -3.91 2.93
CA TYR A 52 -2.34 -3.83 4.37
C TYR A 52 -3.54 -4.37 5.12
N LEU A 53 -3.28 -5.28 6.07
CA LEU A 53 -4.29 -5.86 6.95
C LEU A 53 -4.35 -5.03 8.24
N VAL A 54 -5.38 -4.22 8.37
CA VAL A 54 -5.48 -3.23 9.47
C VAL A 54 -6.58 -3.63 10.44
N ASP A 55 -6.38 -3.42 11.73
CA ASP A 55 -7.45 -3.58 12.71
C ASP A 55 -8.55 -2.56 12.47
N ARG A 56 -9.81 -2.98 12.56
CA ARG A 56 -10.94 -2.13 12.10
C ARG A 56 -11.10 -0.86 12.95
N GLU A 57 -10.62 -0.90 14.18
CA GLU A 57 -10.58 0.25 15.08
C GLU A 57 -9.48 1.25 14.72
N ASP A 58 -8.43 0.81 14.02
CA ASP A 58 -7.29 1.63 13.59
C ASP A 58 -7.41 2.10 12.12
N GLU A 59 -8.50 1.76 11.42
CA GLU A 59 -8.77 2.12 10.03
C GLU A 59 -8.51 3.62 9.79
N THR A 60 -9.14 4.50 10.59
CA THR A 60 -8.95 5.95 10.45
C THR A 60 -7.52 6.41 10.71
N ALA A 61 -6.82 5.80 11.67
CA ALA A 61 -5.42 6.16 11.95
C ALA A 61 -4.50 5.76 10.79
N PHE A 62 -4.80 4.65 10.12
CA PHE A 62 -4.11 4.22 8.91
C PHE A 62 -4.40 5.16 7.74
N GLU A 63 -5.66 5.54 7.52
CA GLU A 63 -6.05 6.51 6.48
C GLU A 63 -5.36 7.87 6.69
N ASP A 64 -5.30 8.35 7.93
CA ASP A 64 -4.59 9.59 8.27
C ASP A 64 -3.08 9.48 7.93
N ALA A 65 -2.46 8.34 8.21
CA ALA A 65 -1.06 8.11 7.87
C ALA A 65 -0.81 8.04 6.35
N VAL A 66 -1.76 7.51 5.58
CA VAL A 66 -1.71 7.52 4.10
C VAL A 66 -1.88 8.94 3.56
N ALA A 67 -2.71 9.77 4.19
CA ALA A 67 -2.83 11.19 3.84
C ALA A 67 -1.52 11.95 4.12
N ASP A 68 -0.89 11.73 5.27
CA ASP A 68 0.42 12.33 5.57
C ASP A 68 1.50 11.88 4.57
N LEU A 69 1.41 10.64 4.07
CA LEU A 69 2.27 10.12 3.02
C LEU A 69 2.04 10.84 1.68
N GLU A 70 0.78 11.16 1.35
CA GLU A 70 0.43 11.95 0.16
C GLU A 70 1.05 13.35 0.21
N ASP A 71 0.98 14.02 1.36
CA ASP A 71 1.62 15.32 1.59
C ASP A 71 3.16 15.23 1.52
N ALA A 72 3.76 14.12 1.95
CA ALA A 72 5.22 13.92 1.92
C ALA A 72 5.77 13.64 0.50
N TYR A 73 4.97 13.01 -0.36
CA TYR A 73 5.38 12.58 -1.70
C TYR A 73 4.78 13.46 -2.81
N GLU A 74 5.16 14.74 -2.85
CA GLU A 74 4.73 15.68 -3.91
C GLU A 74 5.06 15.21 -5.35
N GLY A 75 6.03 14.29 -5.49
CA GLY A 75 6.44 13.68 -6.76
C GLY A 75 5.64 12.44 -7.17
N ALA A 76 4.63 12.03 -6.40
CA ALA A 76 3.78 10.89 -6.68
C ALA A 76 2.30 11.21 -6.42
N THR A 77 1.43 10.41 -7.02
CA THR A 77 0.04 10.31 -6.60
C THR A 77 -0.09 9.09 -5.69
N VAL A 78 -0.49 9.31 -4.45
CA VAL A 78 -0.86 8.24 -3.53
C VAL A 78 -2.32 7.88 -3.77
N GLN A 79 -2.63 6.60 -3.85
CA GLN A 79 -4.01 6.10 -3.93
C GLN A 79 -4.23 5.07 -2.84
N GLN A 80 -5.36 5.22 -2.15
CA GLN A 80 -5.89 4.23 -1.22
C GLN A 80 -7.16 3.62 -1.79
N SER A 81 -7.31 2.30 -1.73
CA SER A 81 -8.56 1.59 -2.04
C SER A 81 -9.00 0.70 -0.88
N GLY A 82 -10.31 0.57 -0.69
CA GLY A 82 -10.93 -0.20 0.39
C GLY A 82 -11.84 0.67 1.29
N PRO A 83 -12.17 0.20 2.50
CA PRO A 83 -11.81 -1.11 3.06
C PRO A 83 -12.52 -2.27 2.36
N PHE A 84 -11.80 -3.34 2.07
CA PHE A 84 -12.37 -4.60 1.59
C PHE A 84 -12.42 -5.66 2.70
N ALA A 85 -13.07 -6.79 2.42
CA ALA A 85 -12.78 -8.00 3.17
C ALA A 85 -11.31 -8.42 2.87
N PRO A 86 -10.61 -9.09 3.81
CA PRO A 86 -9.16 -9.32 3.77
C PRO A 86 -8.73 -10.38 2.73
N TYR A 87 -9.14 -10.19 1.48
CA TYR A 87 -8.95 -11.14 0.40
C TYR A 87 -7.46 -11.31 0.05
N SER A 88 -6.66 -10.25 0.15
CA SER A 88 -5.21 -10.30 -0.10
C SER A 88 -4.46 -11.16 0.93
N PHE A 89 -5.11 -11.45 2.06
CA PHE A 89 -4.53 -12.17 3.21
C PHE A 89 -5.13 -13.56 3.43
N VAL A 90 -6.06 -13.99 2.57
CA VAL A 90 -6.57 -15.37 2.58
C VAL A 90 -5.76 -16.18 1.59
N ASP A 91 -4.96 -17.12 2.10
CA ASP A 91 -4.21 -18.07 1.28
C ASP A 91 -5.20 -19.06 0.61
N ILE A 92 -5.74 -18.69 -0.55
CA ILE A 92 -6.48 -19.61 -1.41
C ILE A 92 -5.45 -20.36 -2.25
N GLN A 93 -4.89 -21.44 -1.71
CA GLN A 93 -4.17 -22.42 -2.53
C GLN A 93 -5.18 -23.12 -3.45
N ILE A 94 -5.35 -22.63 -4.68
CA ILE A 94 -6.00 -23.42 -5.73
C ILE A 94 -4.99 -24.48 -6.17
N GLY A 95 -4.98 -25.61 -5.45
CA GLY A 95 -4.32 -26.82 -5.88
C GLY A 95 -5.03 -27.36 -7.13
N ALA A 96 -4.54 -26.98 -8.32
CA ALA A 96 -4.83 -27.72 -9.52
C ALA A 96 -4.14 -29.10 -9.41
N GLN A 97 -4.92 -30.16 -9.28
CA GLN A 97 -4.46 -31.54 -9.50
C GLN A 97 -4.52 -31.89 -10.98
#